data_AF-A0A1N6ELP3-F1
#
_entry.id   AF-A0A1N6ELP3-F1
#
_cell.length_a   1.000
_cell.length_b   1.000
_cell.length_c   1.000
_cell.angle_alpha   90.00
_cell.angle_beta   90.00
_cell.angle_gamma   90.00
#
_symmetry.space_group_name_H-M   'P 1'
#
loop_
_entity.id
_entity.type
_entity.pdbx_description
1 polymer ?
#
loop_
_entity_poly.entity_id
_entity_poly.type
_entity_poly.pdbx_seq_one_letter_code
_entity_poly.pdbx_strand_id
1 'polypeptide(L)'
;MKVKVLKIRISNQFQKMDEDSVNDYFSNFEVISMETKLIEDEINYWSILICYREKSGKPNSNKTIVHSEEELTQEEMIIYNKLKSWRAEKAKQYQLPPYIIFHNTHLMSIARHKPCTLEDLENVNGIGKSKIEKFGIEIIEVLENA
;
A
#
# COMPACT_ATOMS: atom_id res chain seq x y z
N MET A 1 11.92 -15.66 -12.86
CA MET A 1 12.05 -15.62 -11.39
C MET A 1 11.83 -14.17 -10.96
N LYS A 2 10.83 -13.88 -10.12
CA LYS A 2 10.57 -12.51 -9.64
C LYS A 2 11.31 -12.31 -8.31
N VAL A 3 12.07 -11.23 -8.18
CA VAL A 3 12.85 -10.88 -6.99
C VAL A 3 12.32 -9.56 -6.45
N LYS A 4 12.08 -9.50 -5.13
CA LYS A 4 11.69 -8.27 -4.43
C LYS A 4 12.63 -8.00 -3.28
N VAL A 5 13.05 -6.75 -3.14
CA VAL A 5 13.82 -6.28 -1.98
C VAL A 5 12.87 -5.53 -1.05
N LEU A 6 12.79 -5.97 0.20
CA LEU A 6 12.12 -5.24 1.28
C LEU A 6 13.18 -4.65 2.21
N LYS A 7 12.93 -3.42 2.67
CA LYS A 7 13.75 -2.76 3.69
C LYS A 7 12.89 -2.64 4.96
N ILE A 8 13.25 -3.37 6.00
CA ILE A 8 12.54 -3.39 7.29
C ILE A 8 13.38 -2.62 8.31
N ARG A 9 12.79 -1.63 8.97
CA ARG A 9 13.52 -0.79 9.92
C ARG A 9 13.55 -1.46 11.29
N ILE A 10 14.62 -1.22 12.05
CA ILE A 10 14.82 -1.82 13.38
C ILE A 10 14.16 -0.97 14.48
N SER A 11 13.80 0.28 14.19
CA SER A 11 13.18 1.17 15.17
C SER A 11 11.73 0.76 15.50
N ASN A 12 11.44 0.58 16.80
CA ASN A 12 10.11 0.20 17.30
C ASN A 12 8.98 1.15 16.90
N GLN A 13 9.28 2.43 16.61
CA GLN A 13 8.27 3.43 16.24
C GLN A 13 7.51 3.07 14.94
N PHE A 14 8.11 2.27 14.07
CA PHE A 14 7.56 1.93 12.75
C PHE A 14 7.31 0.43 12.54
N GLN A 15 7.57 -0.39 13.56
CA GLN A 15 7.52 -1.85 13.48
C GLN A 15 6.17 -2.35 12.95
N LYS A 16 5.05 -1.86 13.50
CA LYS A 16 3.71 -2.29 13.09
C LYS A 16 3.41 -1.98 11.61
N MET A 17 3.88 -0.83 11.12
CA MET A 17 3.69 -0.44 9.71
C MET A 17 4.57 -1.26 8.76
N ASP A 18 5.79 -1.61 9.18
CA ASP A 18 6.69 -2.46 8.40
C ASP A 18 6.19 -3.90 8.37
N GLU A 19 5.69 -4.42 9.50
CA GLU A 19 5.01 -5.72 9.58
C GLU A 19 3.77 -5.76 8.69
N ASP A 20 2.91 -4.74 8.73
CA ASP A 20 1.71 -4.67 7.87
C ASP A 20 2.08 -4.67 6.38
N SER A 21 3.14 -3.95 5.99
CA SER A 21 3.61 -3.89 4.60
C SER A 21 4.19 -5.22 4.12
N VAL A 22 4.88 -5.93 5.01
CA VAL A 22 5.46 -7.25 4.74
C VAL A 22 4.34 -8.31 4.66
N ASN A 23 3.36 -8.25 5.56
CA ASN A 23 2.22 -9.16 5.60
C ASN A 23 1.29 -9.00 4.39
N ASP A 24 1.03 -7.77 3.94
CA ASP A 24 0.29 -7.50 2.71
C ASP A 24 0.97 -8.15 1.50
N TYR A 25 2.30 -8.05 1.42
CA TYR A 25 3.07 -8.67 0.36
C TYR A 25 2.97 -10.20 0.38
N PHE A 26 3.14 -10.84 1.54
CA PHE A 26 3.05 -12.31 1.66
C PHE A 26 1.64 -12.89 1.50
N SER A 27 0.60 -12.05 1.57
CA SER A 27 -0.78 -12.50 1.38
C SER A 27 -1.03 -12.98 -0.05
N ASN A 28 -0.45 -12.32 -1.05
CA ASN A 28 -0.66 -12.62 -2.47
C ASN A 28 0.43 -13.50 -3.10
N PHE A 29 1.58 -13.60 -2.45
CA PHE A 29 2.75 -14.30 -3.00
C PHE A 29 3.17 -15.46 -2.10
N GLU A 30 3.51 -16.58 -2.73
CA GLU A 30 4.18 -17.71 -2.10
C GLU A 30 5.69 -17.45 -2.12
N VAL A 31 6.29 -17.39 -0.94
CA VAL A 31 7.73 -17.20 -0.77
C VAL A 31 8.43 -18.51 -1.10
N ILE A 32 9.31 -18.46 -2.09
CA ILE A 32 10.15 -19.60 -2.49
C ILE A 32 11.44 -19.60 -1.67
N SER A 33 12.07 -18.43 -1.52
CA SER A 33 13.24 -18.27 -0.67
C SER A 33 13.35 -16.85 -0.14
N MET A 34 13.96 -16.72 1.04
CA MET A 34 14.28 -15.44 1.64
C MET A 34 15.74 -15.42 2.06
N GLU A 35 16.45 -14.36 1.67
CA GLU A 35 17.77 -14.03 2.20
C GLU A 35 17.66 -12.72 2.97
N THR A 36 18.30 -12.65 4.14
CA THR A 36 18.27 -11.45 4.97
C THR A 36 19.68 -10.97 5.24
N LYS A 37 19.88 -9.65 5.12
CA LYS A 37 21.13 -9.01 5.47
C LYS A 37 20.84 -7.73 6.23
N LEU A 38 21.39 -7.64 7.44
CA LEU A 38 21.42 -6.40 8.19
C LEU A 38 22.39 -5.43 7.48
N ILE A 39 21.89 -4.24 7.15
CA ILE A 39 22.71 -3.16 6.61
C ILE A 39 22.92 -2.16 7.75
N GLU A 40 24.16 -2.10 8.21
CA GLU A 40 24.65 -1.13 9.19
C GLU A 40 25.26 0.03 8.41
N ASP A 41 24.51 1.11 8.29
CA ASP A 41 24.89 2.36 7.59
C ASP A 41 24.32 3.55 8.41
N GLU A 42 24.23 4.76 7.88
CA GLU A 42 23.66 5.93 8.60
C GLU A 42 22.26 5.68 9.21
N ILE A 43 21.49 4.75 8.65
CA ILE A 43 20.22 4.23 9.22
C ILE A 43 20.24 2.70 9.17
N ASN A 44 20.15 2.03 10.32
CA ASN A 44 20.12 0.56 10.38
C ASN A 44 18.81 -0.03 9.85
N TYR A 45 18.88 -0.92 8.87
CA TYR A 45 17.72 -1.66 8.36
C TYR A 45 18.05 -3.10 7.95
N TRP A 46 17.08 -4.00 8.06
CA TRP A 46 17.13 -5.34 7.48
C TRP A 46 16.74 -5.28 6.01
N SER A 47 17.64 -5.71 5.13
CA SER A 47 17.34 -5.96 3.72
C SER A 47 16.91 -7.41 3.57
N ILE A 48 15.67 -7.64 3.13
CA ILE A 48 15.14 -8.97 2.82
C ILE A 48 15.00 -9.10 1.31
N LEU A 49 15.74 -10.05 0.73
CA LEU A 49 15.59 -10.50 -0.64
C LEU A 49 14.61 -11.66 -0.65
N ILE A 50 13.50 -11.49 -1.37
CA ILE A 50 12.44 -12.50 -1.47
C ILE A 50 12.37 -12.97 -2.92
N CYS A 51 12.60 -14.25 -3.14
CA CYS A 51 12.16 -14.93 -4.34
C CYS A 51 10.77 -15.48 -4.08
N TYR A 52 9.84 -15.19 -4.98
CA TYR A 52 8.44 -15.56 -4.79
C TYR A 52 7.80 -16.02 -6.10
N ARG A 53 6.68 -16.73 -5.96
CA ARG A 53 5.71 -17.00 -7.02
C ARG A 53 4.33 -16.53 -6.59
N GLU A 54 3.46 -16.26 -7.56
CA GLU A 54 2.06 -15.99 -7.26
C GLU A 54 1.38 -17.27 -6.75
N LYS A 55 0.64 -17.17 -5.64
CA LYS A 55 -0.19 -18.29 -5.16
C LYS A 55 -1.26 -18.54 -6.22
N SER A 56 -1.30 -19.73 -6.80
CA SER A 56 -2.39 -20.16 -7.68
C SER A 56 -3.62 -20.49 -6.84
N GLY A 57 -4.25 -19.48 -6.25
CA GLY A 57 -5.55 -19.54 -5.60
C GLY A 57 -6.50 -18.60 -6.34
N LYS A 58 -7.64 -19.10 -6.78
CA LYS A 58 -8.63 -18.36 -7.58
C LYS A 58 -8.87 -16.96 -6.99
N PRO A 59 -8.87 -15.89 -7.80
CA PRO A 59 -9.32 -14.59 -7.33
C PRO A 59 -10.80 -14.73 -7.02
N ASN A 60 -11.17 -14.66 -5.74
CA ASN A 60 -12.57 -14.70 -5.36
C ASN A 60 -13.22 -13.38 -5.80
N SER A 61 -13.84 -13.45 -6.98
CA SER A 61 -14.99 -12.70 -7.50
C SER A 61 -15.03 -11.16 -7.32
N ASN A 62 -14.99 -10.49 -8.47
CA ASN A 62 -15.48 -9.13 -8.75
C ASN A 62 -14.75 -7.94 -8.08
N LYS A 63 -13.42 -7.85 -8.18
CA LYS A 63 -12.70 -6.64 -7.75
C LYS A 63 -11.74 -6.17 -8.84
N THR A 64 -12.11 -5.11 -9.55
CA THR A 64 -11.32 -4.49 -10.62
C THR A 64 -10.01 -3.97 -10.06
N ILE A 65 -8.92 -4.69 -10.29
CA ILE A 65 -7.57 -4.22 -10.03
C ILE A 65 -7.21 -3.33 -11.22
N VAL A 66 -7.19 -2.01 -10.99
CA VAL A 66 -6.74 -1.04 -12.00
C VAL A 66 -5.23 -1.12 -12.07
N HIS A 67 -4.71 -1.47 -13.24
CA HIS A 67 -3.28 -1.69 -13.44
C HIS A 67 -2.56 -0.47 -14.04
N SER A 68 -3.28 0.55 -14.51
CA SER A 68 -2.73 1.73 -15.17
C SER A 68 -3.57 3.00 -14.92
N GLU A 69 -2.89 4.15 -14.81
CA GLU A 69 -3.54 5.48 -14.66
C GLU A 69 -4.41 5.85 -15.87
N GLU A 70 -4.14 5.26 -17.03
CA GLU A 70 -4.79 5.51 -18.31
C GLU A 70 -6.24 4.99 -18.37
N GLU A 71 -6.63 4.10 -17.46
CA GLU A 71 -7.98 3.55 -17.36
C GLU A 71 -8.93 4.40 -16.50
N LEU A 72 -8.44 5.49 -15.91
CA LEU A 72 -9.24 6.38 -15.06
C LEU A 72 -10.03 7.39 -15.91
N THR A 73 -11.30 7.56 -15.59
CA THR A 73 -12.12 8.66 -16.07
C THR A 73 -11.60 10.00 -15.55
N GLN A 74 -12.06 11.10 -16.15
CA GLN A 74 -11.64 12.46 -15.74
C GLN A 74 -11.93 12.73 -14.25
N GLU A 75 -13.08 12.30 -13.75
CA GLU A 75 -13.44 12.43 -12.33
C GLU A 75 -12.52 11.60 -11.43
N GLU A 76 -12.27 10.34 -11.80
CA GLU A 76 -11.38 9.46 -11.04
C GLU A 76 -9.93 9.99 -11.03
N MET A 77 -9.49 10.63 -12.11
CA MET A 77 -8.18 11.26 -12.19
C MET A 77 -8.05 12.48 -11.26
N ILE A 78 -9.11 13.27 -11.08
CA ILE A 78 -9.14 14.38 -10.12
C ILE A 78 -8.96 13.83 -8.69
N ILE A 79 -9.75 12.81 -8.35
CA ILE A 79 -9.67 12.14 -7.04
C ILE A 79 -8.28 11.55 -6.82
N TYR A 80 -7.74 10.83 -7.82
CA TYR A 80 -6.41 10.24 -7.76
C TYR A 80 -5.32 11.29 -7.49
N ASN A 81 -5.39 12.45 -8.15
CA ASN A 81 -4.42 13.53 -7.93
C ASN A 81 -4.52 14.16 -6.54
N LYS A 82 -5.73 14.28 -5.98
CA LYS A 82 -5.93 14.73 -4.59
C LYS A 82 -5.37 13.73 -3.59
N LEU A 83 -5.67 12.44 -3.77
CA LEU A 83 -5.09 11.36 -2.97
C LEU A 83 -3.56 11.31 -3.07
N LYS A 84 -2.99 11.57 -4.25
CA LYS A 84 -1.54 11.63 -4.46
C LYS A 84 -0.90 12.79 -3.70
N SER A 85 -1.56 13.94 -3.66
CA SER A 85 -1.13 15.12 -2.90
C SER A 85 -1.21 14.88 -1.40
N TRP A 86 -2.35 14.36 -0.91
CA TRP A 86 -2.51 13.94 0.49
C TRP A 86 -1.44 12.93 0.92
N ARG A 87 -1.18 11.91 0.09
CA ARG A 87 -0.14 10.92 0.35
C ARG A 87 1.23 11.56 0.46
N ALA A 88 1.57 12.53 -0.40
CA ALA A 88 2.85 13.23 -0.35
C ALA A 88 2.99 14.07 0.94
N GLU A 89 1.90 14.69 1.39
CA GLU A 89 1.89 15.42 2.65
C GLU A 89 2.09 14.49 3.86
N LYS A 90 1.35 13.37 3.93
CA LYS A 90 1.53 12.36 4.97
C LYS A 90 2.94 11.78 4.95
N ALA A 91 3.44 11.44 3.77
CA ALA A 91 4.81 10.97 3.58
C ALA A 91 5.83 11.96 4.17
N LYS A 92 5.66 13.27 3.92
CA LYS A 92 6.50 14.31 4.50
C LYS A 92 6.36 14.41 6.02
N GLN A 93 5.14 14.35 6.56
CA GLN A 93 4.88 14.39 8.02
C GLN A 93 5.57 13.22 8.74
N TYR A 94 5.51 12.02 8.16
CA TYR A 94 6.14 10.82 8.72
C TYR A 94 7.62 10.66 8.31
N GLN A 95 8.16 11.56 7.47
CA GLN A 95 9.50 11.46 6.87
C GLN A 95 9.74 10.13 6.14
N LEU A 96 8.72 9.64 5.44
CA LEU A 96 8.73 8.37 4.71
C LEU A 96 8.57 8.59 3.21
N PRO A 97 9.10 7.69 2.36
CA PRO A 97 8.71 7.62 0.96
C PRO A 97 7.19 7.43 0.79
N PRO A 98 6.53 8.12 -0.17
CA PRO A 98 5.08 8.07 -0.34
C PRO A 98 4.49 6.68 -0.55
N TYR A 99 5.21 5.81 -1.25
CA TYR A 99 4.74 4.44 -1.52
C TYR A 99 4.56 3.60 -0.24
N ILE A 100 5.19 3.98 0.88
CA ILE A 100 5.03 3.29 2.17
C ILE A 100 3.65 3.58 2.78
N ILE A 101 3.15 4.80 2.62
CA ILE A 101 1.82 5.21 3.08
C ILE A 101 0.77 4.42 2.28
N PHE A 102 0.75 4.62 0.97
CA PHE A 102 -0.11 3.89 0.02
C PHE A 102 0.58 3.67 -1.33
N HIS A 103 0.39 2.50 -1.93
CA HIS A 103 0.81 2.25 -3.31
C HIS A 103 -0.12 2.96 -4.30
N ASN A 104 0.38 3.24 -5.51
CA ASN A 104 -0.44 3.90 -6.55
C ASN A 104 -1.67 3.05 -6.89
N THR A 105 -1.53 1.72 -6.90
CA THR A 105 -2.64 0.78 -7.10
C THR A 105 -3.78 1.01 -6.11
N HIS A 106 -3.45 1.23 -4.83
CA HIS A 106 -4.47 1.48 -3.80
C HIS A 106 -5.16 2.82 -4.03
N LEU A 107 -4.39 3.88 -4.36
CA LEU A 107 -4.99 5.19 -4.65
C LEU A 107 -5.92 5.14 -5.87
N MET A 108 -5.55 4.40 -6.92
CA MET A 108 -6.41 4.19 -8.09
C MET A 108 -7.66 3.40 -7.72
N SER A 109 -7.52 2.34 -6.92
CA SER A 109 -8.67 1.56 -6.44
C SER A 109 -9.62 2.41 -5.59
N ILE A 110 -9.11 3.28 -4.71
CA ILE A 110 -9.93 4.21 -3.93
C ILE A 110 -10.62 5.21 -4.87
N ALA A 111 -9.89 5.80 -5.83
CA ALA A 111 -10.45 6.76 -6.77
C ALA A 111 -11.62 6.19 -7.59
N ARG A 112 -11.53 4.91 -7.96
CA ARG A 112 -12.57 4.20 -8.70
C ARG A 112 -13.76 3.77 -7.83
N HIS A 113 -13.50 3.30 -6.61
CA HIS A 113 -14.56 2.83 -5.71
C HIS A 113 -15.29 3.98 -5.01
N LYS A 114 -14.66 5.16 -4.92
CA LYS A 114 -15.20 6.37 -4.25
C LYS A 114 -15.86 6.03 -2.89
N PRO A 115 -15.15 5.38 -1.96
CA PRO A 115 -15.73 4.93 -0.69
C PRO A 115 -16.15 6.14 0.16
N CYS A 116 -17.36 6.10 0.71
CA CYS A 116 -17.88 7.17 1.57
C CYS A 116 -17.78 6.80 3.06
N THR A 117 -17.53 5.53 3.38
CA THR A 117 -17.45 5.02 4.75
C THR A 117 -16.18 4.20 4.98
N LEU A 118 -15.81 4.00 6.25
CA LEU A 118 -14.69 3.12 6.61
C LEU A 118 -14.96 1.67 6.20
N GLU A 119 -16.22 1.22 6.24
CA GLU A 119 -16.62 -0.11 5.76
C GLU A 119 -16.43 -0.25 4.24
N ASP A 120 -16.72 0.81 3.47
CA ASP A 120 -16.45 0.82 2.02
C ASP A 120 -14.94 0.76 1.75
N LEU A 121 -14.12 1.42 2.56
CA LEU A 121 -12.65 1.31 2.49
C LEU A 121 -12.16 -0.11 2.81
N GLU A 122 -12.79 -0.84 3.72
CA GLU A 122 -12.46 -2.26 3.98
C GLU A 122 -12.76 -3.15 2.76
N ASN A 123 -13.71 -2.74 1.92
CA ASN A 123 -14.04 -3.46 0.70
C ASN A 123 -13.03 -3.23 -0.44
N VAL A 124 -12.21 -2.17 -0.37
CA VAL A 124 -11.16 -1.86 -1.34
C VAL A 124 -9.98 -2.82 -1.18
N ASN A 125 -9.63 -3.52 -2.27
CA ASN A 125 -8.64 -4.60 -2.25
C ASN A 125 -7.21 -4.08 -1.95
N GLY A 126 -6.45 -4.81 -1.13
CA GLY A 126 -5.05 -4.50 -0.81
C GLY A 126 -4.84 -3.45 0.29
N ILE A 127 -5.91 -2.99 0.95
CA ILE A 127 -5.80 -2.07 2.10
C ILE A 127 -6.03 -2.85 3.39
N GLY A 128 -4.96 -3.05 4.17
CA GLY A 128 -5.06 -3.70 5.48
C GLY A 128 -5.81 -2.84 6.50
N LYS A 129 -6.53 -3.48 7.43
CA LYS A 129 -7.33 -2.82 8.50
C LYS A 129 -6.54 -1.75 9.28
N SER A 130 -5.28 -2.03 9.59
CA SER A 130 -4.39 -1.08 10.29
C SER A 130 -4.20 0.24 9.54
N LYS A 131 -4.15 0.22 8.19
CA LYS A 131 -4.10 1.45 7.38
C LYS A 131 -5.43 2.18 7.36
N ILE A 132 -6.55 1.46 7.40
CA ILE A 132 -7.91 2.05 7.42
C ILE A 132 -8.16 2.71 8.76
N GLU A 133 -7.81 2.05 9.87
CA GLU A 133 -7.90 2.64 11.22
C GLU A 133 -7.07 3.92 11.33
N LYS A 134 -5.88 3.94 10.71
CA LYS A 134 -4.95 5.07 10.83
C LYS A 134 -5.23 6.21 9.85
N PHE A 135 -5.65 5.91 8.63
CA PHE A 135 -5.75 6.89 7.53
C PHE A 135 -7.14 6.98 6.90
N GLY A 136 -8.06 6.08 7.24
CA GLY A 136 -9.35 5.98 6.56
C GLY A 136 -10.22 7.23 6.70
N ILE A 137 -10.22 7.86 7.89
CA ILE A 137 -10.95 9.12 8.13
C ILE A 137 -10.42 10.23 7.22
N GLU A 138 -9.09 10.37 7.14
CA GLU A 138 -8.47 11.38 6.29
C GLU A 138 -8.72 11.13 4.79
N ILE A 139 -8.74 9.86 4.38
CA ILE A 139 -9.04 9.50 2.99
C ILE A 139 -10.48 9.89 2.64
N ILE A 140 -11.44 9.63 3.51
CA ILE A 140 -12.84 10.02 3.31
C ILE A 140 -12.94 11.54 3.21
N GLU A 141 -12.25 12.29 4.08
CA GLU A 141 -12.22 13.75 4.01
C GLU A 141 -11.62 14.26 2.70
N VAL A 142 -10.57 13.62 2.18
CA VAL A 142 -10.00 13.95 0.86
C VAL A 142 -10.99 13.68 -0.28
N LEU A 143 -11.79 12.62 -0.15
CA LEU A 143 -12.82 12.25 -1.13
C LEU A 143 -14.03 13.20 -1.10
N GLU A 144 -14.45 13.66 0.08
CA GLU A 144 -15.53 14.66 0.21
C GLU A 144 -15.12 16.01 -0.36
N ASN A 145 -13.84 16.36 -0.24
CA ASN A 145 -13.28 17.59 -0.78
C ASN A 145 -12.86 17.46 -2.26
N ALA A 146 -13.19 16.35 -2.94
CA ALA A 146 -12.70 16.01 -4.28
C ALA A 146 -13.48 16.64 -5.44
#